data_AF-A0A375YTG7-F1
#
_entry.id   AF-A0A375YTG7-F1
#
_cell.length_a   1.000
_cell.length_b   1.000
_cell.length_c   1.000
_cell.angle_alpha   90.00
_cell.angle_beta   90.00
_cell.angle_gamma   90.00
#
_symmetry.space_group_name_H-M   'P 1'
#
loop_
_entity.id
_entity.type
_entity.pdbx_description
1 polymer ?
#
loop_
_entity_poly.entity_id
_entity_poly.type
_entity_poly.pdbx_seq_one_letter_code
_entity_poly.pdbx_strand_id
1 'polypeptide(L)' 'MRPEPFGALLYHFGTRRLSFLKNRTILSVVQSLADHSDARAACRAAGVEDAQQRPYLHALGVLADSNMLVPGECQ' A
#
# COMPACT_ATOMS: atom_id res chain seq x y z
N MET A 1 7.96 -4.98 -6.32
CA MET A 1 7.86 -5.12 -4.85
C MET A 1 8.63 -6.35 -4.44
N ARG A 2 9.34 -6.32 -3.30
CA ARG A 2 10.01 -7.50 -2.72
C ARG A 2 9.47 -7.73 -1.29
N PRO A 3 8.77 -8.85 -1.02
CA PRO A 3 8.30 -9.16 0.32
C PRO A 3 9.46 -9.58 1.24
N GLU A 4 9.39 -9.16 2.50
CA GLU A 4 10.40 -9.40 3.54
C GLU A 4 9.69 -9.75 4.86
N PRO A 5 10.34 -10.42 5.83
CA PRO A 5 9.69 -10.87 7.08
C PRO A 5 9.05 -9.73 7.90
N PHE A 6 9.54 -8.50 7.77
CA PHE A 6 9.00 -7.31 8.42
C PHE A 6 7.95 -6.56 7.59
N GLY A 7 7.73 -6.91 6.32
CA GLY A 7 6.84 -6.20 5.41
C GLY A 7 7.33 -6.29 3.97
N ALA A 8 7.78 -5.17 3.38
CA ALA A 8 8.25 -5.18 1.99
C ALA A 8 9.17 -4.01 1.63
N LEU A 9 9.89 -4.18 0.53
CA LEU A 9 10.65 -3.16 -0.16
C LEU A 9 9.95 -2.81 -1.47
N LEU A 10 9.66 -1.52 -1.65
CA LEU A 10 9.13 -0.94 -2.88
C LEU A 10 10.23 -0.16 -3.57
N TYR A 11 10.48 -0.47 -4.84
CA TYR A 11 11.44 0.23 -5.66
C TYR A 11 10.73 0.83 -6.86
N HIS A 12 10.89 2.14 -7.05
CA HIS A 12 10.35 2.84 -8.20
C HIS A 12 11.45 3.04 -9.25
N PHE A 13 11.30 2.42 -10.42
CA PHE A 13 12.34 2.36 -11.45
C PHE A 13 12.64 3.72 -12.09
N GLY A 14 11.65 4.61 -12.23
CA GLY A 14 11.85 5.92 -12.87
C GLY A 14 12.59 6.92 -11.98
N THR A 15 12.24 6.98 -10.70
CA THR A 15 12.83 7.93 -9.73
C THR A 15 13.98 7.33 -8.92
N ARG A 16 14.28 6.03 -9.11
CA ARG A 16 15.27 5.27 -8.34
C ARG A 16 15.07 5.35 -6.82
N ARG A 17 13.83 5.57 -6.38
CA ARG A 17 13.46 5.67 -4.96
C ARG A 17 13.22 4.28 -4.39
N LEU A 18 13.58 4.11 -3.13
CA LEU A 18 13.34 2.91 -2.34
C LEU A 18 12.47 3.28 -1.12
N SER A 19 11.34 2.60 -0.96
CA SER A 19 10.42 2.78 0.17
C SER A 19 10.26 1.47 0.93
N PHE A 20 10.23 1.59 2.26
CA PHE A 20 10.15 0.45 3.18
C PHE A 20 8.76 0.38 3.79
N LEU A 21 8.09 -0.74 3.59
CA LEU A 21 6.89 -1.12 4.32
C LEU A 21 7.33 -1.90 5.56
N LYS A 22 7.25 -1.26 6.73
CA LYS A 22 7.73 -1.81 8.02
C LYS A 22 6.73 -2.73 8.73
N ASN A 23 5.59 -3.02 8.10
CA ASN A 23 4.56 -3.88 8.67
C ASN A 23 3.96 -4.78 7.57
N ARG A 24 3.72 -6.06 7.86
CA ARG A 24 3.05 -7.00 6.95
C ARG A 24 1.62 -6.58 6.63
N THR A 25 0.93 -5.89 7.54
CA THR A 25 -0.42 -5.38 7.31
C THR A 25 -0.44 -4.36 6.18
N ILE A 26 0.46 -3.36 6.15
CA ILE A 26 0.49 -2.39 5.04
C ILE A 26 0.85 -3.08 3.71
N LEU A 27 1.71 -4.10 3.73
CA LEU A 27 1.96 -4.94 2.55
C LEU A 27 0.67 -5.63 2.08
N SER A 28 -0.09 -6.23 2.99
CA SER A 28 -1.37 -6.88 2.66
C SER A 28 -2.35 -5.88 2.06
N VAL A 29 -2.49 -4.69 2.65
CA VAL A 29 -3.33 -3.61 2.10
C VAL A 29 -2.91 -3.26 0.68
N VAL A 30 -1.61 -3.04 0.44
CA VAL A 30 -1.10 -2.67 -0.88
C VAL A 30 -1.32 -3.77 -1.92
N GLN A 31 -1.21 -5.04 -1.54
CA GLN A 31 -1.50 -6.16 -2.45
C GLN A 31 -3.00 -6.26 -2.77
N SER A 32 -3.86 -6.04 -1.77
CA SER A 32 -5.32 -6.07 -1.94
C SER A 32 -5.87 -4.87 -2.70
N LEU A 33 -5.13 -3.74 -2.80
CA LEU A 33 -5.57 -2.57 -3.57
C LEU A 33 -5.93 -2.89 -5.03
N ALA A 34 -5.26 -3.87 -5.64
CA ALA A 34 -5.54 -4.25 -7.03
C ALA A 34 -6.90 -4.95 -7.20
N ASP A 35 -7.47 -5.51 -6.12
CA ASP A 35 -8.73 -6.26 -6.12
C ASP A 35 -9.92 -5.38 -5.65
N HIS A 36 -9.66 -4.14 -5.23
CA HIS A 36 -10.66 -3.30 -4.60
C HIS A 36 -10.72 -1.91 -5.20
N SER A 37 -11.94 -1.38 -5.33
CA SER A 37 -12.20 -0.05 -5.88
C SER A 37 -11.69 1.08 -4.98
N ASP A 38 -11.54 0.84 -3.68
CA ASP A 38 -11.18 1.86 -2.70
C ASP A 38 -10.16 1.36 -1.67
N ALA A 39 -9.29 2.27 -1.23
CA ALA A 39 -8.28 2.01 -0.20
C ALA A 39 -8.88 1.50 1.12
N ARG A 40 -10.08 1.96 1.50
CA ARG A 40 -10.77 1.49 2.72
C ARG A 40 -11.21 0.03 2.61
N ALA A 41 -11.69 -0.38 1.43
CA ALA A 41 -12.06 -1.77 1.19
C ALA A 41 -10.82 -2.68 1.27
N ALA A 42 -9.69 -2.25 0.68
CA ALA A 42 -8.41 -2.94 0.81
C ALA A 42 -7.91 -3.02 2.25
N CYS A 43 -8.11 -1.96 3.06
CA CYS A 43 -7.81 -2.00 4.49
C CYS A 43 -8.65 -3.08 5.22
N ARG A 44 -9.96 -3.14 4.96
CA ARG A 44 -10.83 -4.16 5.59
C ARG A 44 -10.46 -5.57 5.17
N ALA A 45 -10.16 -5.79 3.88
CA ALA A 45 -9.71 -7.09 3.37
C ALA A 45 -8.39 -7.55 4.00
N ALA A 46 -7.52 -6.61 4.34
CA ALA A 46 -6.28 -6.87 5.09
C ALA A 46 -6.48 -7.03 6.62
N GLY A 47 -7.73 -7.03 7.11
CA GLY A 47 -8.07 -7.19 8.53
C GLY A 47 -7.90 -5.91 9.36
N VAL A 48 -7.85 -4.73 8.73
CA VAL A 48 -7.76 -3.45 9.44
C VAL A 48 -9.16 -2.89 9.72
N GLU A 49 -9.51 -2.80 11.01
CA GLU A 49 -10.75 -2.19 11.46
C GLU A 49 -10.80 -0.69 11.12
N ASP A 50 -12.00 -0.16 10.83
CA ASP A 50 -12.21 1.25 10.43
C ASP A 50 -11.52 2.26 11.37
N ALA A 51 -11.57 2.02 12.67
CA ALA A 51 -10.92 2.89 13.67
C ALA A 51 -9.39 2.98 13.50
N GLN A 52 -8.77 1.93 12.95
CA GLN A 52 -7.33 1.79 12.76
C GLN A 52 -6.90 2.12 11.32
N GLN A 53 -7.81 2.42 10.39
CA GLN A 53 -7.48 2.65 8.97
C GLN A 53 -6.70 3.94 8.73
N ARG A 54 -6.90 4.98 9.56
CA ARG A 54 -6.28 6.31 9.37
C ARG A 54 -4.77 6.28 9.07
N PRO A 55 -3.91 5.62 9.87
CA PRO A 55 -2.47 5.54 9.58
C PRO A 55 -2.16 4.80 8.27
N TYR A 56 -2.93 3.78 7.90
CA TYR A 56 -2.74 3.06 6.64
C TYR A 56 -3.12 3.91 5.44
N LEU A 57 -4.27 4.60 5.50
CA LEU A 57 -4.69 5.54 4.45
C LEU A 57 -3.68 6.67 4.26
N HIS A 58 -3.11 7.19 5.35
CA HIS A 58 -2.03 8.18 5.27
C HIS A 58 -0.78 7.60 4.60
N ALA A 59 -0.36 6.40 4.97
CA ALA A 59 0.78 5.74 4.34
C ALA A 59 0.55 5.49 2.84
N LEU A 60 -0.65 5.07 2.44
CA LEU A 60 -1.03 4.92 1.03
C LEU A 60 -0.97 6.26 0.29
N GLY A 61 -1.42 7.35 0.90
CA GLY A 61 -1.31 8.70 0.35
C GLY A 61 0.15 9.12 0.10
N VAL A 62 1.04 8.87 1.05
CA VAL A 62 2.49 9.14 0.90
C VAL A 62 3.10 8.31 -0.24
N LEU A 63 2.70 7.05 -0.37
CA LEU A 63 3.16 6.19 -1.46
C LEU A 63 2.65 6.70 -2.82
N ALA A 64 1.39 7.15 -2.89
CA ALA A 64 0.83 7.74 -4.11
C ALA A 64 1.54 9.05 -4.50
N ASP A 65 1.76 9.94 -3.53
CA ASP A 65 2.51 11.20 -3.72
C ASP A 65 3.95 10.94 -4.20
N SER A 66 4.57 9.88 -3.71
CA SER A 66 5.92 9.47 -4.12
C SER A 66 5.98 8.67 -5.44
N ASN A 67 4.87 8.57 -6.18
CA ASN A 67 4.73 7.71 -7.37
C ASN A 67 5.04 6.22 -7.12
N MET A 68 5.03 5.77 -5.87
CA MET A 68 5.21 4.36 -5.51
C MET A 68 3.93 3.55 -5.71
N LEU A 69 2.78 4.20 -5.60
CA LEU A 69 1.48 3.70 -6.01
C LEU A 69 0.94 4.61 -7.09
N VAL A 70 0.30 4.02 -8.09
CA VAL A 70 -0.41 4.73 -9.14
C VAL A 70 -1.88 4.32 -9.09
N PRO A 71 -2.82 5.23 -9.45
CA PRO A 71 -4.20 4.84 -9.62
C PRO A 71 -4.28 3.65 -10.59
N GLY A 72 -5.05 2.63 -10.20
CA GLY A 72 -5.34 1.52 -11.10
C GLY A 72 -6.10 2.06 -12.32
N GLU A 73 -5.71 1.62 -13.50
CA GLU A 73 -6.50 1.93 -14.69
C GLU A 73 -7.85 1.24 -14.53
N CYS A 74 -8.94 2.01 -14.60
CA CYS A 74 -10.28 1.45 -14.64
C CYS A 74 -10.43 0.71 -15.97
N GLN A 75 -10.19 -0.60 -15.99
CA GLN A 75 -10.50 -1.45 -17.15
C GLN A 75 -12.00 -1.61 -17.34
#